data_AF-A0A6G9VT77-F1
#
_entry.id   AF-A0A6G9VT77-F1
#
_cell.length_a   1.000
_cell.length_b   1.000
_cell.length_c   1.000
_cell.angle_alpha   90.00
_cell.angle_beta   90.00
_cell.angle_gamma   90.00
#
_symmetry.space_group_name_H-M   'P 1'
#
loop_
_entity.id
_entity.type
_entity.pdbx_description
1 polymer ?
#
loop_
_entity_poly.entity_id
_entity_poly.type
_entity_poly.pdbx_seq_one_letter_code
_entity_poly.pdbx_strand_id
1 'polypeptide(L)'
;MRRDWYDPRSRPWYSSGISADQPLIADPFVGFASNQFTIAIASPVMVDGKKQGVVAASFYVNKLYRKIKAIHAEEGYAYVVDASGKILLHPDKAMLNLSLPEQMSSEAQNWSVFSVKKLRIET
;
A
#
# COMPACT_ATOMS: atom_id res chain seq x y z
N MET A 1 30.51 -16.65 -13.40
CA MET A 1 30.52 -15.30 -12.79
C MET A 1 29.45 -15.24 -11.71
N ARG A 2 29.82 -15.15 -10.43
CA ARG A 2 28.87 -14.79 -9.38
C ARG A 2 28.58 -13.29 -9.52
N ARG A 3 27.30 -12.91 -9.54
CA ARG A 3 26.87 -11.52 -9.51
C ARG A 3 26.80 -11.10 -8.04
N ASP A 4 27.92 -10.68 -7.47
CA ASP A 4 28.05 -10.35 -6.05
C ASP A 4 27.42 -9.00 -5.65
N TRP A 5 26.74 -8.32 -6.58
CA TRP A 5 26.18 -6.99 -6.37
C TRP A 5 24.71 -6.98 -5.92
N TYR A 6 24.00 -8.12 -5.98
CA TYR A 6 22.59 -8.23 -5.59
C TYR A 6 22.30 -9.52 -4.84
N ASP A 7 21.92 -9.39 -3.57
CA ASP A 7 21.35 -10.49 -2.78
C ASP A 7 19.82 -10.30 -2.66
N PRO A 8 18.99 -11.16 -3.28
CA PRO A 8 17.53 -11.08 -3.13
C PRO A 8 17.08 -11.35 -1.70
N ARG A 9 17.85 -12.07 -0.87
CA ARG A 9 17.45 -12.49 0.47
C ARG A 9 17.46 -11.36 1.49
N SER A 10 18.18 -10.27 1.21
CA SER A 10 18.19 -9.06 2.04
C SER A 10 17.07 -8.08 1.68
N ARG A 11 16.21 -8.42 0.71
CA ARG A 11 15.18 -7.52 0.20
C ARG A 11 13.86 -7.71 0.99
N PRO A 12 13.10 -6.62 1.23
CA PRO A 12 11.85 -6.68 2.00
C PRO A 12 10.85 -7.73 1.49
N TRP A 13 10.69 -7.85 0.16
CA TRP A 13 9.79 -8.83 -0.43
C TRP A 13 10.21 -10.29 -0.15
N TYR A 14 11.51 -10.56 -0.02
CA TYR A 14 12.00 -11.90 0.27
C TYR A 14 11.84 -12.21 1.75
N SER A 15 12.24 -11.29 2.64
CA SER A 15 12.07 -11.48 4.08
C SER A 15 10.61 -11.64 4.47
N SER A 16 9.71 -10.83 3.92
CA SER A 16 8.28 -10.99 4.17
C SER A 16 7.75 -12.30 3.57
N GLY A 17 8.10 -12.60 2.31
CA GLY A 17 7.61 -13.80 1.63
C GLY A 17 8.07 -15.12 2.26
N ILE A 18 9.31 -15.20 2.74
CA ILE A 18 9.83 -16.43 3.36
C ILE A 18 9.27 -16.66 4.77
N SER A 19 8.90 -15.59 5.48
CA SER A 19 8.25 -15.68 6.79
C SER A 19 6.75 -15.99 6.68
N ALA A 20 6.12 -15.71 5.54
CA ALA A 20 4.70 -15.93 5.32
C ALA A 20 4.34 -17.40 5.13
N ASP A 21 3.12 -17.79 5.50
CA ASP A 21 2.55 -19.11 5.19
C ASP A 21 1.62 -19.10 3.97
N GLN A 22 1.24 -17.91 3.52
CA GLN A 22 0.38 -17.65 2.36
C GLN A 22 0.94 -16.46 1.57
N PRO A 23 0.53 -16.25 0.31
CA PRO A 23 0.87 -15.04 -0.42
C PRO A 23 0.52 -13.78 0.37
N LEU A 24 1.42 -12.80 0.38
CA LEU A 24 1.22 -11.50 1.02
C LEU A 24 1.65 -10.34 0.13
N ILE A 25 1.21 -9.14 0.49
CA ILE A 25 1.75 -7.90 -0.05
C ILE A 25 2.85 -7.44 0.89
N ALA A 26 4.08 -7.36 0.38
CA ALA A 26 5.20 -6.83 1.13
C ALA A 26 5.06 -5.30 1.28
N ASP A 27 5.54 -4.78 2.41
CA ASP A 27 5.58 -3.33 2.63
C ASP A 27 6.32 -2.62 1.48
N PRO A 28 5.91 -1.40 1.13
CA PRO A 28 6.55 -0.64 0.07
C PRO A 28 8.06 -0.46 0.28
N PHE A 29 8.84 -0.60 -0.79
CA PHE A 29 10.30 -0.47 -0.75
C PHE A 29 10.83 0.22 -2.03
N VAL A 30 12.06 0.72 -1.97
CA VAL A 30 12.75 1.22 -3.18
C VAL A 30 13.33 0.04 -3.96
N GLY A 31 12.85 -0.14 -5.19
CA GLY A 31 13.30 -1.19 -6.09
C GLY A 31 14.78 -1.04 -6.44
N PHE A 32 15.54 -2.11 -6.29
CA PHE A 32 17.00 -2.06 -6.43
C PHE A 32 17.47 -1.68 -7.84
N ALA A 33 16.86 -2.26 -8.88
CA ALA A 33 17.21 -1.96 -10.26
C ALA A 33 16.56 -0.66 -10.80
N SER A 34 15.36 -0.34 -10.32
CA SER A 34 14.58 0.79 -10.84
C SER A 34 14.81 2.11 -10.09
N ASN A 35 15.28 2.04 -8.85
CA ASN A 35 15.27 3.13 -7.88
C ASN A 35 13.88 3.78 -7.71
N GLN A 36 12.81 2.99 -7.89
CA GLN A 36 11.42 3.45 -7.78
C GLN A 36 10.72 2.81 -6.59
N PHE A 37 9.81 3.56 -5.99
CA PHE A 37 8.92 3.04 -4.96
C PHE A 37 8.05 1.91 -5.52
N THR A 38 8.14 0.75 -4.89
CA THR A 38 7.69 -0.55 -5.40
C THR A 38 6.94 -1.29 -4.31
N ILE A 39 5.85 -1.93 -4.68
CA ILE A 39 5.18 -2.95 -3.87
C ILE A 39 5.36 -4.32 -4.54
N ALA A 40 5.35 -5.39 -3.75
CA ALA A 40 5.44 -6.74 -4.30
C ALA A 40 4.41 -7.66 -3.64
N ILE A 41 3.75 -8.48 -4.46
CA ILE A 41 3.06 -9.67 -3.97
C ILE A 41 4.13 -10.77 -3.90
N ALA A 42 4.35 -11.34 -2.73
CA ALA A 42 5.36 -12.35 -2.47
C ALA A 42 4.74 -13.61 -1.89
N SER A 43 5.24 -14.78 -2.30
CA SER A 43 4.75 -16.07 -1.82
C SER A 43 5.92 -17.04 -1.58
N PRO A 44 5.92 -17.79 -0.47
CA PRO A 44 6.94 -18.81 -0.21
C PRO A 44 6.80 -19.95 -1.22
N VAL A 45 7.93 -20.44 -1.72
CA VAL A 45 7.99 -21.66 -2.53
C VAL A 45 8.22 -22.84 -1.60
N MET A 46 7.28 -23.80 -1.61
CA MET A 46 7.34 -25.02 -0.82
C MET A 46 7.89 -26.17 -1.67
N VAL A 47 8.91 -26.88 -1.16
CA VAL A 47 9.42 -28.14 -1.72
C VAL A 47 9.58 -29.12 -0.57
N ASP A 48 8.99 -30.30 -0.69
CA ASP A 48 9.00 -31.35 0.34
C ASP A 48 8.60 -30.84 1.74
N GLY A 49 7.57 -29.99 1.78
CA GLY A 49 7.05 -29.40 3.04
C GLY A 49 7.93 -28.31 3.66
N LYS A 50 8.99 -27.86 2.98
CA LYS A 50 9.91 -26.82 3.47
C LYS A 50 9.93 -25.60 2.55
N LYS A 51 10.05 -24.42 3.15
CA LYS A 51 10.24 -23.16 2.40
C LYS A 51 11.65 -23.14 1.79
N GLN A 52 11.74 -23.16 0.47
CA GLN A 52 13.02 -23.17 -0.27
C GLN A 52 13.36 -21.82 -0.92
N GLY A 53 12.40 -20.90 -0.98
CA GLY A 53 12.59 -19.61 -1.61
C GLY A 53 11.31 -18.79 -1.66
N VAL A 54 11.33 -17.73 -2.46
CA VAL A 54 10.20 -16.81 -2.61
C VAL A 54 10.03 -16.48 -4.08
N VAL A 55 8.79 -16.55 -4.57
CA VAL A 55 8.38 -15.97 -5.85
C VAL A 55 7.69 -14.63 -5.57
N ALA A 56 7.97 -13.61 -6.37
CA ALA A 56 7.36 -12.30 -6.21
C ALA A 56 7.03 -11.62 -7.54
N ALA A 57 5.90 -10.91 -7.55
CA ALA A 57 5.50 -10.01 -8.64
C ALA A 57 5.52 -8.57 -8.10
N SER A 58 6.34 -7.71 -8.70
CA SER A 58 6.55 -6.33 -8.26
C SER A 58 5.87 -5.31 -9.17
N PHE A 59 5.31 -4.26 -8.58
CA PHE A 59 4.66 -3.16 -9.28
C PHE A 59 5.22 -1.83 -8.82
N TYR A 60 5.51 -0.94 -9.76
CA TYR A 60 5.85 0.43 -9.42
C TYR A 60 4.60 1.18 -8.99
N VAL A 61 4.69 1.80 -7.82
CA VAL A 61 3.59 2.49 -7.16
C VAL A 61 3.08 3.65 -8.04
N ASN A 62 3.98 4.34 -8.75
CA ASN A 62 3.61 5.39 -9.71
C ASN A 62 2.75 4.89 -10.89
N LYS A 63 3.00 3.68 -11.39
CA LYS A 63 2.30 3.08 -12.52
C LYS A 63 0.93 2.60 -12.08
N LEU A 64 0.85 2.03 -10.87
CA LEU A 64 -0.41 1.67 -10.25
C LEU A 64 -1.27 2.92 -9.98
N TYR A 65 -0.68 3.98 -9.42
CA TYR A 65 -1.35 5.27 -9.22
C TYR A 65 -1.96 5.83 -10.51
N ARG A 66 -1.19 5.86 -11.61
CA ARG A 66 -1.72 6.34 -12.91
C ARG A 66 -2.88 5.49 -13.42
N LYS A 67 -2.85 4.17 -13.21
CA LYS A 67 -3.97 3.30 -13.57
C LYS A 67 -5.20 3.56 -12.71
N ILE A 68 -5.02 3.72 -11.40
CA ILE A 68 -6.10 4.00 -10.46
C ILE A 68 -6.75 5.35 -10.76
N LYS A 69 -5.95 6.38 -11.04
CA LYS A 69 -6.44 7.70 -11.43
C LYS A 69 -7.23 7.69 -12.74
N ALA A 70 -6.98 6.72 -13.62
CA ALA A 70 -7.74 6.56 -14.86
C ALA A 70 -9.08 5.85 -14.65
N ILE A 71 -9.35 5.29 -13.47
CA ILE A 71 -10.69 4.78 -13.14
C ILE A 71 -11.60 5.99 -12.95
N HIS A 72 -12.60 6.11 -13.81
CA HIS A 72 -13.64 7.12 -13.68
C HIS A 72 -14.65 6.64 -12.62
N ALA A 73 -14.83 7.44 -11.59
CA ALA A 73 -15.93 7.32 -10.64
C ALA A 73 -16.84 8.53 -10.82
N GLU A 74 -18.15 8.31 -10.89
CA GLU A 74 -19.13 9.41 -10.99
C GLU A 74 -19.05 10.33 -9.77
N GLU A 75 -18.79 9.75 -8.60
CA GLU A 75 -18.53 10.46 -7.34
C GLU A 75 -17.37 9.78 -6.58
N GLY A 76 -16.50 10.56 -5.96
CA GLY A 76 -15.38 10.06 -5.14
C GLY A 76 -14.09 9.75 -5.91
N TYR A 77 -13.22 8.95 -5.31
CA TYR A 77 -11.91 8.60 -5.86
C TYR A 77 -11.46 7.20 -5.39
N ALA A 78 -10.59 6.55 -6.17
CA ALA A 78 -10.03 5.24 -5.84
C ALA A 78 -8.61 5.36 -5.24
N TYR A 79 -8.30 4.48 -4.29
CA TYR A 79 -7.02 4.45 -3.58
C TYR A 79 -6.73 3.03 -3.06
N VAL A 80 -5.51 2.74 -2.58
CA VAL A 80 -5.11 1.37 -2.17
C VAL A 80 -4.76 1.35 -0.69
N VAL A 81 -5.27 0.35 0.01
CA VAL A 81 -4.94 0.01 1.39
C VAL A 81 -4.33 -1.39 1.48
N ASP A 82 -3.47 -1.63 2.48
CA ASP A 82 -3.07 -3.00 2.85
C ASP A 82 -4.14 -3.69 3.71
N ALA A 83 -3.89 -4.96 4.05
CA ALA A 83 -4.81 -5.76 4.85
C ALA A 83 -5.03 -5.23 6.29
N SER A 84 -4.15 -4.35 6.79
CA SER A 84 -4.31 -3.70 8.09
C SER A 84 -5.09 -2.38 8.01
N GLY A 85 -5.47 -1.95 6.80
CA GLY A 85 -6.14 -0.67 6.57
C GLY A 85 -5.18 0.51 6.46
N LYS A 86 -3.87 0.29 6.28
CA LYS A 86 -2.89 1.36 6.02
C LYS A 86 -2.95 1.79 4.56
N ILE A 87 -3.02 3.10 4.31
CA ILE A 87 -3.11 3.69 2.97
C ILE A 87 -1.74 3.65 2.29
N LEU A 88 -1.64 2.89 1.20
CA LEU A 88 -0.42 2.71 0.41
C LEU A 88 -0.35 3.67 -0.78
N LEU A 89 -1.52 4.02 -1.32
CA LEU A 89 -1.68 4.90 -2.48
C LEU A 89 -2.91 5.75 -2.27
N HIS A 90 -2.80 7.06 -2.51
CA HIS A 90 -3.91 7.99 -2.38
C HIS A 90 -3.75 9.20 -3.33
N PRO A 91 -4.84 9.76 -3.89
CA PRO A 91 -4.79 10.99 -4.70
C PRO A 91 -4.19 12.18 -3.95
N ASP A 92 -4.56 12.35 -2.67
CA ASP A 92 -3.94 13.27 -1.73
C ASP A 92 -2.76 12.61 -1.01
N LYS A 93 -1.57 13.20 -1.14
CA LYS A 93 -0.34 12.70 -0.53
C LYS A 93 -0.36 12.80 1.00
N ALA A 94 -1.16 13.68 1.59
CA ALA A 94 -1.28 13.82 3.03
C ALA A 94 -1.89 12.57 3.69
N MET A 95 -2.58 11.72 2.92
CA MET A 95 -3.20 10.50 3.41
C MET A 95 -2.29 9.27 3.35
N LEU A 96 -1.08 9.39 2.77
CA LEU A 96 -0.16 8.25 2.68
C LEU A 96 0.32 7.83 4.08
N ASN A 97 0.39 6.52 4.32
CA ASN A 97 0.77 5.88 5.58
C ASN A 97 -0.20 6.09 6.76
N LEU A 98 -1.31 6.81 6.57
CA LEU A 98 -2.39 6.84 7.56
C LEU A 98 -3.16 5.51 7.52
N SER A 99 -3.73 5.13 8.65
CA SER A 99 -4.78 4.12 8.72
C SER A 99 -6.14 4.71 8.29
N LEU A 100 -7.07 3.86 7.87
CA LEU A 100 -8.43 4.28 7.56
C LEU A 100 -9.11 5.10 8.67
N PRO A 101 -9.02 4.73 9.97
CA PRO A 101 -9.57 5.55 11.05
C PRO A 101 -8.94 6.96 11.16
N GLU A 102 -7.64 7.07 10.91
CA GLU A 102 -6.93 8.36 10.93
C GLU A 102 -7.33 9.24 9.73
N GLN A 103 -7.52 8.64 8.55
CA GLN A 103 -8.07 9.33 7.38
C GLN A 103 -9.46 9.88 7.67
N MET A 104 -10.38 9.03 8.14
CA MET A 104 -11.76 9.43 8.45
C MET A 104 -11.81 10.57 9.47
N SER A 105 -10.94 10.51 10.48
CA SER A 105 -10.82 11.56 11.49
C SER A 105 -10.31 12.88 10.89
N SER A 106 -9.33 12.81 9.98
CA SER A 106 -8.79 13.96 9.26
C SER A 106 -9.83 14.61 8.33
N GLU A 107 -10.63 13.80 7.65
CA GLU A 107 -11.73 14.26 6.80
C GLU A 107 -12.86 14.90 7.62
N ALA A 108 -13.22 14.31 8.76
CA ALA A 108 -14.23 14.86 9.68
C ALA A 108 -13.82 16.23 10.25
N GLN A 109 -12.53 16.42 10.55
CA GLN A 109 -11.99 17.74 10.94
C GLN A 109 -12.15 18.78 9.83
N ASN A 110 -12.01 18.38 8.57
CA ASN A 110 -12.17 19.28 7.42
C ASN A 110 -13.64 19.72 7.23
N TRP A 111 -14.60 18.82 7.50
CA TRP A 111 -16.03 19.17 7.51
C TRP A 111 -16.46 20.01 8.72
N SER A 112 -15.67 20.04 9.79
CA SER A 112 -15.95 20.86 10.98
C SER A 112 -15.85 22.36 10.70
N VAL A 113 -15.28 22.77 9.56
CA VAL A 113 -15.19 24.18 9.12
C VAL A 113 -16.49 24.68 8.47
N PHE A 114 -17.40 23.79 8.03
CA PHE A 114 -18.58 24.18 7.22
C PHE A 114 -19.96 24.03 7.87
N SER A 115 -20.09 23.62 9.14
CA SER A 115 -21.43 23.68 9.77
C SER A 115 -21.40 23.75 11.30
N VAL A 116 -21.53 24.97 11.84
CA VAL A 116 -22.34 25.21 13.05
C VAL A 116 -23.04 26.57 12.90
N LYS A 117 -24.18 26.62 12.23
CA LYS A 117 -25.20 27.63 12.54
C LYS A 117 -26.24 26.95 13.42
N LYS A 118 -26.06 27.09 14.73
CA LYS A 118 -27.00 26.61 15.75
C LYS A 118 -28.30 27.40 15.60
N LEU A 119 -29.27 26.87 14.85
CA LEU A 119 -30.65 27.34 14.88
C LEU A 119 -31.33 26.76 16.11
N ARG A 120 -31.44 27.59 17.15
CA ARG A 120 -32.30 27.36 18.31
C ARG A 120 -33.72 27.72 17.89
N ILE A 121 -34.60 26.73 17.81
CA ILE A 121 -36.05 26.97 17.74
C ILE A 121 -36.54 26.82 19.17
N GLU A 122 -37.00 27.92 19.76
CA GLU A 122 -37.85 27.87 20.96
C GLU A 122 -39.30 27.84 20.50
N THR A 123 -40.05 26.93 21.10
CA THR A 123 -41.50 27.00 21.30
C THR A 123 -41.80 26.50 22.69
#